data_AF-A0A6V7JLM1-F1
#
_entry.id   AF-A0A6V7JLM1-F1
#
_cell.length_a   1.000
_cell.length_b   1.000
_cell.length_c   1.000
_cell.angle_alpha   90.00
_cell.angle_beta   90.00
_cell.angle_gamma   90.00
#
_symmetry.space_group_name_H-M   'P 1'
#
loop_
_entity.id
_entity.type
_entity.pdbx_description
1 polymer ?
#
loop_
_entity_poly.entity_id
_entity_poly.type
_entity_poly.pdbx_seq_one_letter_code
_entity_poly.pdbx_strand_id
1 'polypeptide(L)' 'MPVNFNEPLSFLQRVAEYMEYARLLKMAAAEETPVGRLQ' A
#
# COMPACT_ATOMS: atom_id res chain seq x y z
N MET A 1 4.67 -3.31 24.88
CA MET A 1 5.72 -4.01 24.12
C MET A 1 7.07 -3.47 24.55
N PRO A 2 8.04 -4.31 24.93
CA PRO A 2 9.41 -3.87 25.18
C PRO A 2 10.00 -3.26 23.90
N VAL A 3 10.74 -2.15 24.02
CA VAL A 3 11.25 -1.36 22.89
C VAL A 3 12.13 -2.19 21.95
N ASN A 4 12.84 -3.19 22.47
CA ASN A 4 13.68 -4.10 21.70
C ASN A 4 12.91 -4.92 20.65
N PHE A 5 11.58 -5.04 20.79
CA PHE A 5 10.69 -5.72 19.83
C PHE A 5 9.89 -4.75 18.96
N ASN A 6 10.06 -3.44 19.18
CA ASN A 6 9.41 -2.43 18.35
C ASN A 6 10.31 -2.07 17.17
N GLU A 7 9.71 -2.06 15.99
CA GLU A 7 10.27 -1.43 14.81
C GLU A 7 10.35 0.11 14.97
N PRO A 8 11.30 0.78 14.31
CA PRO A 8 11.43 2.24 14.33
C PRO A 8 10.38 2.91 13.43
N LEU A 9 9.15 2.38 13.41
CA LEU A 9 8.01 2.84 12.64
C LEU A 9 6.84 3.03 13.59
N SER A 10 6.20 4.19 13.48
CA SER A 10 4.87 4.36 14.04
C SER A 10 3.87 3.47 13.29
N PHE A 11 2.80 3.09 13.98
CA PHE A 11 1.70 2.34 13.37
C PHE A 11 1.14 3.04 12.11
N LEU A 12 1.08 4.37 12.11
CA LEU A 12 0.60 5.15 10.96
C LEU A 12 1.54 5.04 9.76
N GLN A 13 2.86 5.03 10.01
CA GLN A 13 3.84 4.84 8.94
C GLN A 13 3.75 3.42 8.37
N ARG A 14 3.51 2.41 9.22
CA ARG A 14 3.25 1.03 8.78
C ARG A 14 2.03 0.93 7.86
N VAL A 15 0.95 1.68 8.13
CA VAL A 15 -0.22 1.75 7.23
C VAL A 15 0.12 2.49 5.93
N ALA A 16 0.97 3.52 5.99
CA ALA A 16 1.40 4.26 4.81
C ALA A 16 2.22 3.39 3.84
N GLU A 17 2.93 2.37 4.32
CA GLU A 17 3.64 1.41 3.47
C GLU A 17 2.73 0.62 2.54
N TYR A 18 1.44 0.43 2.86
CA TYR A 18 0.49 -0.18 1.92
C TYR A 18 0.36 0.62 0.61
N MET A 19 0.69 1.92 0.64
CA MET A 19 0.66 2.78 -0.53
C MET A 19 1.97 2.79 -1.32
N GLU A 20 2.96 1.96 -0.97
CA GLU A 20 4.23 1.83 -1.70
C GLU A 20 4.00 1.60 -3.21
N TYR A 21 3.00 0.77 -3.53
CA TYR A 21 2.62 0.44 -4.91
C TYR A 21 1.35 1.16 -5.37
N ALA A 22 1.00 2.33 -4.80
CA ALA A 22 -0.20 3.08 -5.16
C ALA A 22 -0.28 3.46 -6.65
N ARG A 23 0.84 3.43 -7.39
CA ARG A 23 0.84 3.55 -8.86
C ARG A 23 -0.02 2.49 -9.54
N LEU A 24 -0.11 1.28 -8.99
CA LEU A 24 -0.96 0.20 -9.52
C LEU A 24 -2.44 0.59 -9.47
N LEU A 25 -2.86 1.26 -8.38
CA LEU A 25 -4.22 1.79 -8.26
C LEU A 25 -4.50 2.89 -9.30
N LYS A 26 -3.50 3.73 -9.62
CA LYS A 26 -3.62 4.73 -10.69
C LYS A 26 -3.72 4.07 -12.07
N MET A 27 -2.94 3.02 -12.31
CA MET A 27 -3.00 2.25 -13.57
C MET A 27 -4.35 1.55 -13.71
N ALA A 28 -4.82 0.88 -12.66
CA ALA A 28 -6.15 0.28 -12.63
C ALA A 28 -7.25 1.33 -12.85
N ALA A 29 -7.17 2.50 -12.21
CA ALA A 29 -8.16 3.57 -12.43
C ALA A 29 -8.18 4.08 -13.88
N ALA A 30 -7.06 3.97 -14.61
CA ALA A 30 -6.97 4.34 -16.01
C ALA A 30 -7.40 3.22 -16.98
N GLU A 31 -7.62 1.99 -16.49
CA GLU A 31 -8.00 0.87 -17.34
C GLU A 31 -9.49 0.85 -17.70
N GLU A 32 -9.77 0.70 -18.99
CA GLU A 32 -11.12 0.75 -19.54
C GLU A 32 -11.90 -0.52 -19.19
N THR A 33 -11.22 -1.67 -19.24
CA THR A 33 -11.88 -2.95 -19.02
C THR A 33 -11.89 -3.33 -17.53
N PRO A 34 -13.03 -3.83 -17.00
CA PRO A 34 -13.09 -4.31 -15.61
C PRO A 34 -12.12 -5.47 -15.33
N VAL A 35 -11.81 -6.27 -16.36
CA VAL A 35 -10.85 -7.38 -16.26
C VAL A 35 -9.42 -6.85 -16.15
N GLY A 36 -9.03 -5.87 -16.98
CA GLY A 36 -7.72 -5.23 -16.90
C GLY A 36 -7.51 -4.44 -15.61
N ARG A 37 -8.58 -3.95 -14.98
CA ARG A 37 -8.55 -3.32 -13.65
C ARG A 37 -8.20 -4.26 -12.50
N LEU A 38 -8.45 -5.56 -12.69
CA LEU A 38 -8.34 -6.58 -11.64
C LEU A 38 -7.00 -7.33 -11.73
N GLN A 39 -6.30 -7.23 -12.87
CA GLN A 39 -4.98 -7.80 -13.12
C GLN A 39 -3.85 -6.84 -12.71
#